data_AF-G2DGX7-F1
#
_entry.id   AF-G2DGX7-F1
#
_cell.length_a   1.000
_cell.length_b   1.000
_cell.length_c   1.000
_cell.angle_alpha   90.00
_cell.angle_beta   90.00
_cell.angle_gamma   90.00
#
_symmetry.space_group_name_H-M   'P 1'
#
loop_
_entity.id
_entity.type
_entity.pdbx_description
1 polymer ?
#
loop_
_entity_poly.entity_id
_entity_poly.type
_entity_poly.pdbx_seq_one_letter_code
_entity_poly.pdbx_strand_id
1 'polypeptide(L)'
;MPALPFTPRAGTGFGCTEAPRGILWHRYDVDEQGRVLSGRIVPPTSQNQARIEEDIHNSLTLMGLDKDDLALRLRAEQVIRNYDPCISCATHFLTLKVRRR
;
A
#
# COMPACT_ATOMS: atom_id res chain seq x y z
N MET A 1 -17.29 7.60 19.84
CA MET A 1 -18.58 8.20 19.42
C MET A 1 -19.63 7.12 19.41
N PRO A 2 -20.82 7.34 19.99
CA PRO A 2 -21.94 6.41 19.83
C PRO A 2 -22.41 6.40 18.37
N ALA A 3 -22.77 5.23 17.85
CA ALA A 3 -23.36 5.12 16.53
C ALA A 3 -24.77 5.70 16.54
N LEU A 4 -25.08 6.59 15.59
CA LEU A 4 -26.44 7.06 15.37
C LEU A 4 -27.23 5.99 14.59
N PRO A 5 -28.52 5.79 14.88
CA PRO A 5 -29.35 4.89 14.10
C PRO A 5 -29.42 5.36 12.64
N PHE A 6 -29.21 4.44 11.70
CA PHE A 6 -29.31 4.68 10.27
C PHE A 6 -29.91 3.46 9.56
N THR A 7 -30.57 3.70 8.42
CA THR A 7 -31.04 2.63 7.53
C THR A 7 -30.05 2.48 6.38
N PRO A 8 -29.46 1.28 6.16
CA PRO A 8 -28.57 1.03 5.03
C PRO A 8 -29.27 1.30 3.69
N ARG A 9 -28.50 1.74 2.71
CA ARG A 9 -28.93 1.93 1.32
C ARG A 9 -27.84 1.41 0.42
N ALA A 10 -28.22 0.82 -0.71
CA ALA A 10 -27.26 0.41 -1.72
C ALA A 10 -26.50 1.63 -2.25
N GLY A 11 -25.20 1.49 -2.50
CA GLY A 11 -24.38 2.57 -3.03
C GLY A 11 -22.89 2.34 -2.91
N THR A 12 -22.13 3.35 -3.32
CA THR A 12 -20.66 3.38 -3.21
C THR A 12 -20.25 4.41 -2.17
N GLY A 13 -19.47 3.97 -1.18
CA GLY A 13 -18.85 4.82 -0.17
C GLY A 13 -17.35 4.98 -0.44
N PHE A 14 -16.84 6.16 -0.09
CA PHE A 14 -15.41 6.46 -0.14
C PHE A 14 -14.96 6.98 1.23
N GLY A 15 -13.72 6.70 1.57
CA GLY A 15 -13.04 7.32 2.70
C GLY A 15 -11.60 7.63 2.34
N CYS A 16 -11.11 8.72 2.91
CA CYS A 16 -9.76 9.20 2.68
C CYS A 16 -9.27 9.77 3.99
N THR A 17 -8.14 9.26 4.48
CA THR A 17 -7.49 9.76 5.68
C THR A 17 -6.00 9.91 5.46
N GLU A 18 -5.39 10.85 6.17
CA GLU A 18 -3.94 10.92 6.27
C GLU A 18 -3.47 9.88 7.28
N ALA A 19 -2.80 8.84 6.78
CA ALA A 19 -2.08 7.88 7.62
C ALA A 19 -0.63 8.37 7.81
N PRO A 20 0.13 7.84 8.78
CA PRO A 20 1.50 8.30 9.03
C PRO A 20 2.47 8.21 7.83
N ARG A 21 2.12 7.41 6.82
CA ARG A 21 2.95 7.13 5.62
C ARG A 21 2.40 7.79 4.34
N GLY A 22 1.36 8.62 4.46
CA GLY A 22 0.67 9.30 3.36
C GLY A 22 -0.83 8.99 3.31
N ILE A 23 -1.47 9.26 2.16
CA ILE A 23 -2.91 9.10 1.96
C ILE A 23 -3.32 7.63 2.01
N LEU A 24 -4.30 7.30 2.85
CA LEU A 24 -5.05 6.06 2.82
C LEU A 24 -6.41 6.32 2.19
N TRP A 25 -6.65 5.73 1.02
CA TRP A 25 -7.94 5.81 0.34
C TRP A 25 -8.60 4.44 0.28
N HIS A 26 -9.91 4.40 0.47
CA HIS A 26 -10.70 3.19 0.28
C HIS A 26 -12.07 3.49 -0.33
N ARG A 27 -12.59 2.49 -1.03
CA ARG A 27 -13.90 2.49 -1.68
C ARG A 27 -14.61 1.18 -1.36
N TYR A 28 -15.88 1.26 -1.03
CA TYR A 28 -16.74 0.10 -0.78
C TYR A 28 -18.04 0.23 -1.56
N ASP A 29 -18.47 -0.87 -2.18
CA ASP A 29 -19.82 -1.02 -2.70
C ASP A 29 -20.65 -1.81 -1.70
N VAL A 30 -21.84 -1.33 -1.37
CA VAL A 30 -22.75 -1.96 -0.41
C VAL A 30 -24.14 -2.21 -1.01
N ASP A 31 -24.81 -3.27 -0.56
CA ASP A 31 -26.20 -3.57 -0.94
C ASP A 31 -27.24 -2.88 -0.02
N GLU A 32 -28.52 -3.09 -0.31
CA GLU A 32 -29.64 -2.54 0.46
C GLU A 32 -29.69 -3.03 1.91
N GLN A 33 -29.06 -4.17 2.21
CA GLN A 33 -28.94 -4.72 3.56
C GLN A 33 -27.66 -4.26 4.26
N GLY A 34 -26.85 -3.40 3.62
CA GLY A 34 -25.60 -2.89 4.14
C GLY A 34 -24.43 -3.88 4.05
N ARG A 35 -24.54 -4.97 3.28
CA ARG A 35 -23.45 -5.91 3.07
C ARG A 35 -22.47 -5.36 2.04
N VAL A 36 -21.17 -5.50 2.32
CA VAL A 36 -20.11 -5.12 1.39
C VAL A 36 -20.06 -6.10 0.22
N LEU A 37 -20.34 -5.59 -0.97
CA LEU A 37 -20.26 -6.32 -2.24
C LEU A 37 -18.83 -6.30 -2.81
N SER A 38 -18.15 -5.16 -2.68
CA SER A 38 -16.78 -5.01 -3.15
C SER A 38 -16.02 -4.00 -2.28
N GLY A 39 -14.70 -4.18 -2.19
CA GLY A 39 -13.81 -3.27 -1.47
C GLY A 39 -12.54 -3.05 -2.26
N ARG A 40 -12.10 -1.80 -2.37
CA ARG A 40 -10.79 -1.41 -2.88
C ARG A 40 -10.11 -0.55 -1.84
N ILE A 41 -8.89 -0.91 -1.46
CA ILE A 41 -8.08 -0.17 -0.49
C ILE A 41 -6.76 0.18 -1.19
N VAL A 42 -6.42 1.45 -1.19
CA VAL A 42 -5.20 2.02 -1.77
C VAL A 42 -4.41 2.71 -0.65
N PRO A 43 -3.53 1.96 0.03
CA PRO A 43 -2.75 2.44 1.16
C PRO A 43 -1.53 3.24 0.69
N PRO A 44 -0.90 4.01 1.58
CA PRO A 44 0.16 4.94 1.20
C PRO A 44 1.37 4.25 0.57
N THR A 45 1.84 3.15 1.17
CA THR A 45 3.02 2.44 0.66
C THR A 45 2.82 1.89 -0.75
N SER A 46 1.62 1.42 -1.10
CA SER A 46 1.33 0.94 -2.47
C SER A 46 1.40 2.06 -3.52
N GLN A 47 1.07 3.29 -3.13
CA GLN A 47 1.17 4.47 -4.00
C GLN A 47 2.62 4.89 -4.20
N ASN A 48 3.44 4.79 -3.15
CA ASN A 48 4.85 5.16 -3.18
C ASN A 48 5.75 4.12 -3.85
N GLN A 49 5.26 2.91 -4.14
CA GLN A 49 6.05 1.79 -4.66
C GLN A 49 6.85 2.17 -5.92
N ALA A 50 6.20 2.81 -6.90
CA ALA A 50 6.83 3.21 -8.16
C ALA A 50 7.93 4.26 -7.94
N ARG A 51 7.71 5.18 -6.99
CA ARG A 51 8.69 6.22 -6.66
C ARG A 51 9.88 5.64 -5.88
N ILE A 52 9.65 4.68 -4.99
CA ILE A 52 10.73 3.95 -4.31
C ILE A 52 11.64 3.26 -5.32
N GLU A 53 11.06 2.57 -6.32
CA GLU A 53 11.83 1.90 -7.37
C GLU A 53 12.67 2.89 -8.20
N GLU A 54 12.05 3.98 -8.64
CA GLU A 54 12.71 5.07 -9.37
C GLU A 54 13.87 5.67 -8.56
N ASP A 55 13.65 5.94 -7.28
CA ASP A 55 14.67 6.53 -6.41
C ASP A 55 15.83 5.57 -6.11
N ILE A 56 15.58 4.26 -5.99
CA ILE A 56 16.64 3.26 -5.88
C ILE A 56 17.49 3.30 -7.16
N HIS A 57 16.85 3.24 -8.33
CA HIS A 57 17.54 3.26 -9.61
C HIS A 57 18.41 4.51 -9.76
N ASN A 58 17.83 5.68 -9.53
CA ASN A 58 18.53 6.97 -9.63
C ASN A 58 19.66 7.05 -8.61
N SER A 59 19.41 6.66 -7.36
CA SER A 59 20.39 6.74 -6.28
C SER A 59 21.60 5.82 -6.52
N LEU A 60 21.38 4.59 -6.99
CA LEU A 60 22.48 3.66 -7.27
C LEU A 60 23.27 4.09 -8.51
N THR A 61 22.59 4.58 -9.54
CA THR A 61 23.25 5.10 -10.75
C THR A 61 24.14 6.30 -10.42
N LEU A 62 23.66 7.24 -9.58
CA LEU A 62 24.45 8.39 -9.13
C LEU A 62 25.63 8.01 -8.23
N MET A 63 25.49 6.94 -7.43
CA MET A 63 26.57 6.42 -6.58
C MET A 63 27.69 5.74 -7.39
N GLY A 64 27.35 5.17 -8.54
CA GLY A 64 28.21 4.30 -9.35
C GLY A 64 27.95 2.82 -9.05
N LEU A 65 27.71 2.03 -10.10
CA LEU A 65 27.40 0.60 -9.99
C LEU A 65 28.65 -0.30 -9.85
N ASP A 66 29.84 0.29 -9.92
CA ASP A 66 31.14 -0.35 -9.73
C ASP A 66 31.51 -0.55 -8.25
N LYS A 67 30.71 -0.03 -7.32
CA LYS A 67 30.88 -0.24 -5.88
C LYS A 67 30.62 -1.70 -5.49
N ASP A 68 31.16 -2.10 -4.35
CA ASP A 68 30.90 -3.43 -3.80
C ASP A 68 29.42 -3.63 -3.43
N ASP A 69 28.98 -4.89 -3.46
CA ASP A 69 27.60 -5.28 -3.20
C ASP A 69 27.08 -4.81 -1.84
N LEU A 70 27.96 -4.74 -0.82
CA LEU A 70 27.58 -4.30 0.51
C LEU A 70 27.22 -2.80 0.50
N ALA A 71 28.04 -1.97 -0.14
CA ALA A 71 27.78 -0.54 -0.29
C ALA A 71 26.48 -0.28 -1.09
N LEU A 72 26.29 -0.98 -2.22
CA LEU A 72 25.08 -0.86 -3.05
C LEU A 72 23.83 -1.27 -2.27
N ARG A 73 23.89 -2.40 -1.56
CA ARG A 73 22.78 -2.89 -0.74
C ARG A 73 22.43 -1.91 0.39
N LEU A 74 23.41 -1.40 1.12
CA LEU A 74 23.18 -0.43 2.19
C LEU A 74 22.52 0.84 1.66
N ARG A 75 22.95 1.32 0.48
CA ARG A 75 22.34 2.49 -0.14
C ARG A 75 20.89 2.23 -0.56
N ALA A 76 20.62 1.11 -1.21
CA ALA A 76 19.27 0.72 -1.62
C ALA A 76 18.34 0.60 -0.40
N GLU A 77 18.79 -0.07 0.67
CA GLU A 77 18.02 -0.20 1.91
C GLU A 77 17.76 1.15 2.59
N GLN A 78 18.72 2.08 2.56
CA GLN A 78 18.54 3.43 3.08
C GLN A 78 17.43 4.17 2.31
N VAL A 79 17.47 4.12 0.97
CA VAL A 79 16.43 4.73 0.13
C VAL A 79 15.06 4.14 0.46
N ILE A 80 14.94 2.80 0.54
CA ILE A 80 13.69 2.13 0.91
C ILE A 80 13.19 2.59 2.29
N ARG A 81 14.06 2.62 3.30
CA ARG A 81 13.68 2.97 4.69
C ARG A 81 13.28 4.44 4.85
N ASN A 82 13.74 5.35 3.99
CA ASN A 82 13.32 6.75 4.02
C ASN A 82 11.81 6.92 3.74
N TYR A 83 11.17 5.93 3.12
CA TYR A 83 9.73 5.91 2.85
C TYR A 83 8.89 5.25 3.97
N ASP A 84 9.54 4.71 5.02
CA ASP A 84 8.90 3.91 6.08
C ASP A 84 7.86 2.91 5.51
N PRO A 85 8.25 2.03 4.56
CA PRO A 85 7.29 1.21 3.84
C PRO A 85 6.67 0.17 4.77
N CYS A 86 5.34 0.11 4.79
CA CYS A 86 4.61 -0.98 5.42
C CYS A 86 4.11 -1.96 4.35
N ILE A 87 4.92 -2.96 4.01
CA ILE A 87 4.60 -3.95 2.96
C ILE A 87 3.33 -4.74 3.30
N SER A 88 3.12 -5.08 4.57
CA SER A 88 1.89 -5.75 5.02
C SER A 88 0.62 -4.94 4.74
N CYS A 89 0.70 -3.60 4.80
CA CYS A 89 -0.41 -2.74 4.38
C CYS A 89 -0.53 -2.71 2.86
N ALA A 90 0.58 -2.69 2.11
CA ALA A 90 0.58 -2.59 0.66
C ALA A 90 -0.03 -3.81 -0.05
N THR A 91 0.15 -5.02 0.49
CA THR A 91 -0.33 -6.27 -0.10
C THR A 91 -1.48 -6.86 0.72
N HIS A 92 -2.71 -6.38 0.49
CA HIS A 92 -3.89 -6.79 1.27
C HIS A 92 -4.29 -8.25 1.11
N PHE A 93 -3.98 -8.89 -0.02
CA PHE A 93 -4.45 -10.25 -0.28
C PHE A 93 -3.43 -11.09 -1.05
N LEU A 94 -3.16 -12.29 -0.51
CA LEU A 94 -2.31 -13.30 -1.11
C LEU A 94 -3.18 -14.28 -1.92
N THR A 95 -2.96 -14.38 -3.23
CA THR A 95 -3.57 -15.45 -4.04
C THR A 95 -2.74 -16.73 -3.89
N LEU A 96 -3.21 -17.66 -3.07
CA LEU A 96 -2.51 -18.92 -2.78
C LEU A 96 -2.98 -20.05 -3.71
N LYS A 97 -2.05 -20.64 -4.47
CA LYS A 97 -2.27 -21.90 -5.21
C LYS A 97 -1.46 -23.01 -4.53
N VAL A 98 -2.13 -23.87 -3.76
CA VAL A 98 -1.47 -25.02 -3.10
C VAL A 98 -1.62 -26.27 -3.98
N ARG A 99 -0.50 -26.88 -4.37
CA ARG A 99 -0.47 -28.27 -4.87
C ARG A 99 0.03 -29.17 -3.74
N ARG A 100 -0.80 -30.10 -3.29
CA ARG A 100 -0.41 -31.15 -2.34
C ARG A 100 0.00 -32.39 -3.14
N ARG A 101 1.09 -33.05 -2.72
CA ARG A 101 1.47 -34.38 -3.19
C ARG A 101 0.64 -35.44 -2.50
#